data_AF-A0A0N5AL56-F1
#
_entry.id   AF-A0A0N5AL56-F1
#
_cell.length_a   1.000
_cell.length_b   1.000
_cell.length_c   1.000
_cell.angle_alpha   90.00
_cell.angle_beta   90.00
_cell.angle_gamma   90.00
#
_symmetry.space_group_name_H-M   'P 1'
#
loop_
_entity.id
_entity.type
_entity.pdbx_description
1 polymer ?
#
loop_
_entity_poly.entity_id
_entity_poly.type
_entity_poly.pdbx_seq_one_letter_code
_entity_poly.pdbx_strand_id
1 'polypeptide(L)'
;MHPASSANRHRCAQSFVKYFAQLFHCSMFAFSLVSAFSVLFLNAALLFSAHGIGNNPIPYEIKQLCVEINIPSRTIGTRFESTSLEGTGNASVIYRCKPIWDDGGFELGFRRREAGPWQTRVELSERELLIISTLVSMNYLDRDNPRHNVFYDFALLKKLDPLLNDDVLCYKDIFSKW
;
A
#
# COMPACT_ATOMS: atom_id res chain seq x y z
N MET A 1 58.63 -4.53 -56.97
CA MET A 1 58.17 -4.27 -55.57
C MET A 1 58.58 -2.85 -55.20
N HIS A 2 57.67 -1.88 -55.30
CA HIS A 2 57.96 -0.51 -54.88
C HIS A 2 57.84 -0.41 -53.34
N PRO A 3 58.84 0.16 -52.63
CA PRO A 3 58.73 0.38 -51.20
C PRO A 3 57.67 1.45 -50.94
N ALA A 4 56.65 1.12 -50.15
CA ALA A 4 55.70 2.11 -49.67
C ALA A 4 56.46 3.20 -48.89
N SER A 5 56.32 4.47 -49.29
CA SER A 5 57.06 5.58 -48.70
C SER A 5 56.73 5.71 -47.20
N SER A 6 57.75 5.91 -46.36
CA SER A 6 57.61 6.02 -44.89
C SER A 6 56.66 7.16 -44.49
N ALA A 7 56.54 8.19 -45.33
CA ALA A 7 55.65 9.33 -45.15
C ALA A 7 54.16 8.93 -45.10
N ASN A 8 53.73 7.95 -45.90
CA ASN A 8 52.35 7.49 -45.93
C ASN A 8 52.00 6.64 -44.69
N ARG A 9 52.98 5.88 -44.17
CA ARG A 9 52.84 5.09 -42.94
C ARG A 9 52.71 6.00 -41.70
N HIS A 10 53.50 7.06 -41.63
CA HIS A 10 53.44 8.04 -40.53
C HIS A 10 52.10 8.79 -40.51
N ARG A 11 51.57 9.18 -41.68
CA ARG A 11 50.23 9.81 -41.78
C ARG A 11 49.11 8.87 -41.35
N CYS A 12 49.17 7.60 -41.74
CA CYS A 12 48.17 6.60 -41.33
C CYS A 12 48.22 6.35 -39.81
N ALA A 13 49.41 6.16 -39.24
CA ALA A 13 49.59 6.00 -37.79
C ALA A 13 49.11 7.23 -37.01
N GLN A 14 49.40 8.44 -37.51
CA GLN A 14 48.96 9.68 -36.87
C GLN A 14 47.44 9.87 -36.93
N SER A 15 46.80 9.51 -38.04
CA SER A 15 45.33 9.51 -38.16
C SER A 15 44.67 8.44 -37.30
N PHE A 16 45.29 7.26 -37.20
CA PHE A 16 44.84 6.17 -36.33
C PHE A 16 44.86 6.59 -34.86
N VAL A 17 45.97 7.15 -34.38
CA VAL A 17 46.08 7.64 -33.00
C VAL A 17 45.05 8.74 -32.72
N LYS A 18 44.83 9.68 -33.65
CA LYS A 18 43.80 10.71 -33.52
C LYS A 18 42.39 10.13 -33.42
N TYR A 19 42.06 9.13 -34.24
CA TYR A 19 40.75 8.49 -34.22
C TYR A 19 40.51 7.73 -32.92
N PHE A 20 41.50 6.94 -32.45
CA PHE A 20 41.40 6.21 -31.18
C PHE A 20 41.33 7.16 -29.98
N ALA A 21 42.11 8.25 -29.98
CA ALA A 21 42.02 9.27 -28.96
C ALA A 21 40.63 9.93 -28.94
N GLN A 22 40.09 10.28 -30.11
CA GLN A 22 38.74 10.86 -30.22
C GLN A 22 37.67 9.88 -29.72
N LEU A 23 37.75 8.60 -30.12
CA LEU A 23 36.82 7.56 -29.67
C LEU A 23 36.88 7.39 -28.14
N PHE A 24 38.09 7.38 -27.57
CA PHE A 24 38.31 7.31 -26.13
C PHE A 24 37.74 8.52 -25.38
N HIS A 25 37.94 9.74 -25.89
CA HIS A 25 37.37 10.94 -25.28
C HIS A 25 35.84 10.96 -25.38
N CYS A 26 35.27 10.57 -26.52
CA CYS A 26 33.81 10.47 -26.68
C CYS A 26 33.21 9.41 -25.76
N SER A 27 33.85 8.23 -25.60
CA SER A 27 33.37 7.19 -24.69
C SER A 27 33.44 7.64 -23.23
N MET A 28 34.56 8.24 -22.80
CA MET A 28 34.72 8.80 -21.46
C MET A 28 33.67 9.88 -21.17
N PHE A 29 33.40 10.77 -22.13
CA PHE A 29 32.35 11.78 -22.00
C PHE A 29 30.97 11.15 -21.86
N ALA A 30 30.63 10.14 -22.67
CA ALA A 30 29.36 9.44 -22.58
C ALA A 30 29.18 8.74 -21.22
N PHE A 31 30.20 8.03 -20.72
CA PHE A 31 30.17 7.40 -19.39
C PHE A 31 30.06 8.43 -18.27
N SER A 32 30.77 9.57 -18.38
CA SER A 32 30.66 10.67 -17.42
C SER A 32 29.26 11.29 -17.42
N LEU A 33 28.64 11.43 -18.59
CA LEU A 33 27.30 11.98 -18.71
C LEU A 33 26.25 11.02 -18.11
N VAL A 34 26.33 9.73 -18.45
CA VAL A 34 25.45 8.70 -17.91
C VAL A 34 25.59 8.60 -16.39
N SER A 35 26.81 8.60 -15.85
CA SER A 35 27.02 8.56 -14.40
C SER A 35 26.47 9.80 -13.70
N ALA A 36 26.65 10.99 -14.26
CA ALA A 36 26.05 12.22 -13.72
C ALA A 36 24.51 12.14 -13.68
N PHE A 37 23.88 11.68 -14.76
CA PHE A 37 22.43 11.48 -14.78
C PHE A 37 21.98 10.41 -13.78
N SER A 38 22.70 9.29 -13.65
CA SER A 38 22.41 8.25 -12.66
C SER A 38 22.49 8.79 -11.23
N VAL A 39 23.51 9.58 -10.90
CA VAL A 39 23.65 10.20 -9.58
C VAL A 39 22.53 11.20 -9.31
N LEU A 40 22.16 12.03 -10.30
CA LEU A 40 21.03 12.94 -10.17
C LEU A 40 19.72 12.19 -9.97
N PHE A 41 19.49 11.11 -10.72
CA PHE A 41 18.29 10.30 -10.61
C PHE A 41 18.20 9.57 -9.27
N LEU A 42 19.30 8.96 -8.80
CA LEU A 42 19.34 8.28 -7.50
C LEU A 42 19.16 9.27 -6.35
N ASN A 43 19.78 10.45 -6.42
CA ASN A 43 19.56 11.50 -5.41
C ASN A 43 18.12 12.03 -5.43
N ALA A 44 17.55 12.24 -6.62
CA ALA A 44 16.14 12.59 -6.73
C ALA A 44 15.25 11.49 -6.13
N ALA A 45 15.52 10.22 -6.45
CA ALA A 45 14.80 9.08 -5.90
C ALA A 45 14.89 9.02 -4.37
N LEU A 46 16.07 9.28 -3.78
CA LEU A 46 16.26 9.35 -2.32
C LEU A 46 15.50 10.53 -1.69
N LEU A 47 15.53 11.70 -2.33
CA LEU A 47 14.78 12.87 -1.88
C LEU A 47 13.26 12.59 -1.94
N PHE A 48 12.79 11.92 -2.99
CA PHE A 48 11.39 11.52 -3.13
C PHE A 48 10.98 10.39 -2.18
N SER A 49 11.87 9.42 -1.91
CA SER A 49 11.56 8.25 -1.09
C SER A 49 11.46 8.57 0.40
N ALA A 50 12.24 9.56 0.89
CA ALA A 50 12.26 9.90 2.31
C ALA A 50 11.43 11.14 2.64
N HIS A 51 11.32 12.13 1.75
CA HIS A 51 10.71 13.44 2.07
C HIS A 51 9.85 14.06 0.96
N GLY A 52 9.89 13.56 -0.28
CA GLY A 52 9.38 14.30 -1.45
C GLY A 52 8.00 13.92 -1.96
N ILE A 53 7.42 12.77 -1.59
CA ILE A 53 6.07 12.39 -2.07
C ILE A 53 5.14 12.16 -0.89
N GLY A 54 4.80 13.27 -0.23
CA GLY A 54 3.77 13.33 0.79
C GLY A 54 4.33 13.14 2.19
N ASN A 55 4.16 14.16 3.02
CA ASN A 55 4.15 14.07 4.47
C ASN A 55 3.01 13.13 4.86
N ASN A 56 3.23 11.83 4.67
CA ASN A 56 2.26 10.80 4.87
C ASN A 56 2.70 10.07 6.14
N PRO A 57 2.20 10.51 7.30
CA PRO A 57 2.71 10.01 8.56
C PRO A 57 2.27 8.56 8.84
N ILE A 58 1.47 7.96 7.95
CA ILE A 58 0.97 6.59 8.09
C ILE A 58 2.07 5.59 7.68
N PRO A 59 2.61 4.80 8.63
CA PRO A 59 3.63 3.78 8.35
C PRO A 59 3.13 2.75 7.33
N TYR A 60 4.02 2.21 6.50
CA TYR A 60 3.66 1.26 5.44
C TYR A 60 3.40 -0.15 5.98
N GLU A 61 3.86 -0.41 7.19
CA GLU A 61 3.76 -1.68 7.92
C GLU A 61 2.33 -1.97 8.34
N ILE A 62 1.54 -0.92 8.59
CA ILE A 62 0.12 -1.02 8.96
C ILE A 62 -0.73 -0.71 7.73
N LYS A 63 -1.24 -1.75 7.09
CA LYS A 63 -2.00 -1.61 5.84
C LYS A 63 -3.50 -1.61 6.06
N GLN A 64 -3.99 -2.51 6.92
CA GLN A 64 -5.43 -2.73 7.07
C GLN A 64 -5.83 -3.09 8.49
N LEU A 65 -7.09 -2.84 8.81
CA LEU A 65 -7.76 -3.32 10.00
C LEU A 65 -8.62 -4.52 9.63
N CYS A 66 -8.41 -5.64 10.30
CA CYS A 66 -9.24 -6.82 10.19
C CYS A 66 -10.17 -6.93 11.40
N VAL A 67 -11.46 -7.10 11.13
CA VAL A 67 -12.47 -7.45 12.12
C VAL A 67 -12.58 -8.97 12.16
N GLU A 68 -12.35 -9.53 13.34
CA GLU A 68 -12.49 -10.95 13.65
C GLU A 68 -13.86 -11.18 14.30
N ILE A 69 -14.65 -12.10 13.74
CA ILE A 69 -15.99 -12.41 14.20
C ILE A 69 -16.02 -13.89 14.57
N ASN A 70 -16.05 -14.17 15.86
CA ASN A 70 -16.15 -15.53 16.36
C ASN A 70 -17.61 -15.84 16.69
N ILE A 71 -18.22 -16.71 15.88
CA ILE A 71 -19.64 -17.02 15.95
C ILE A 71 -19.98 -17.86 17.20
N PRO A 72 -19.25 -18.94 17.53
CA PRO A 72 -19.52 -19.72 18.73
C PRO A 72 -19.45 -18.92 20.04
N SER A 73 -18.42 -18.08 20.20
CA SER A 73 -18.27 -17.26 21.41
C SER A 73 -19.04 -15.95 21.35
N ARG A 74 -19.59 -15.59 20.18
CA ARG A 74 -20.23 -14.30 19.89
C ARG A 74 -19.36 -13.14 20.33
N THR A 75 -18.14 -13.08 19.77
CA THR A 75 -17.21 -12.01 20.08
C THR A 75 -16.73 -11.34 18.81
N ILE A 76 -16.53 -10.03 18.90
CA ILE A 76 -16.01 -9.18 17.84
C ILE A 76 -14.65 -8.64 18.29
N GLY A 77 -13.60 -8.98 17.55
CA GLY A 77 -12.25 -8.49 17.76
C GLY A 77 -11.80 -7.62 16.60
N THR A 78 -10.82 -6.75 16.84
CA THR A 78 -10.19 -5.92 15.80
C THR A 78 -8.68 -6.05 15.88
N ARG A 79 -8.02 -6.29 14.75
CA ARG A 79 -6.56 -6.47 14.67
C ARG A 79 -5.98 -5.70 13.49
N PHE A 80 -4.83 -5.07 13.70
CA PHE A 80 -4.08 -4.46 12.60
C PHE A 80 -3.20 -5.50 11.96
N GLU A 81 -3.24 -5.57 10.63
CA GLU A 81 -2.50 -6.57 9.86
C GLU A 81 -1.79 -5.93 8.66
N SER A 82 -0.64 -6.50 8.31
CA SER A 82 0.11 -6.12 7.11
C SER A 82 -0.41 -6.84 5.86
N THR A 83 -0.99 -8.04 6.04
CA THR A 83 -1.55 -8.91 5.00
C THR A 83 -3.01 -9.26 5.31
N SER A 84 -3.84 -9.42 4.28
CA SER A 84 -5.28 -9.61 4.52
C SER A 84 -5.52 -11.01 5.07
N LEU A 85 -6.27 -11.10 6.17
CA LEU A 85 -6.78 -12.35 6.72
C LEU A 85 -8.15 -12.72 6.10
N GLU A 86 -8.65 -11.92 5.17
CA GLU A 86 -9.90 -12.24 4.50
C GLU A 86 -9.77 -13.56 3.72
N GLY A 87 -10.67 -14.50 4.00
CA GLY A 87 -10.63 -15.85 3.43
C GLY A 87 -9.75 -16.85 4.19
N THR A 88 -8.95 -16.45 5.18
CA THR A 88 -8.23 -17.40 6.05
C THR A 88 -9.09 -17.95 7.19
N GLY A 89 -10.29 -17.40 7.35
CA GLY A 89 -11.27 -17.83 8.33
C GLY A 89 -11.88 -19.20 8.01
N ASN A 90 -12.66 -19.71 8.94
CA ASN A 90 -13.47 -20.92 8.77
C ASN A 90 -14.96 -20.58 9.03
N ALA A 91 -15.85 -21.57 8.98
CA ALA A 91 -17.28 -21.35 9.22
C ALA A 91 -17.60 -20.79 10.62
N SER A 92 -16.67 -20.87 11.58
CA SER A 92 -16.85 -20.39 12.96
C SER A 92 -16.19 -19.04 13.22
N VAL A 93 -15.14 -18.69 12.47
CA VAL A 93 -14.38 -17.45 12.63
C VAL A 93 -14.25 -16.79 11.27
N ILE A 94 -14.86 -15.62 11.14
CA ILE A 94 -14.89 -14.83 9.92
C ILE A 94 -13.99 -13.61 10.08
N TYR A 95 -13.13 -13.37 9.09
CA TYR A 95 -12.33 -12.15 8.99
C TYR A 95 -12.84 -11.24 7.89
N ARG A 96 -12.92 -9.94 8.17
CA ARG A 96 -13.27 -8.89 7.22
C ARG A 96 -12.25 -7.77 7.37
N CYS A 97 -11.47 -7.54 6.32
CA CYS A 97 -10.35 -6.61 6.36
C CYS A 97 -10.62 -5.42 5.45
N LYS A 98 -10.23 -4.22 5.90
CA LYS A 98 -10.27 -3.03 5.06
C LYS A 98 -9.02 -2.18 5.26
N PRO A 99 -8.43 -1.64 4.17
CA PRO A 99 -7.37 -0.65 4.29
C PRO A 99 -7.77 0.50 5.23
N ILE A 100 -6.85 0.91 6.10
CA ILE A 100 -7.05 2.02 7.05
C ILE A 100 -6.80 3.38 6.42
N TRP A 101 -6.37 3.37 5.16
CA TRP A 101 -6.14 4.55 4.37
C TRP A 101 -6.70 4.38 2.96
N ASP A 102 -7.08 5.50 2.37
CA ASP A 102 -7.44 5.63 0.96
C ASP A 102 -6.36 6.47 0.27
N ASP A 103 -5.99 6.09 -0.95
CA ASP A 103 -5.03 6.83 -1.76
C ASP A 103 -5.64 7.48 -3.00
N GLY A 104 -6.98 7.54 -3.06
CA GLY A 104 -7.70 8.15 -4.16
C GLY A 104 -7.78 7.27 -5.41
N GLY A 105 -7.63 5.95 -5.25
CA GLY A 105 -7.93 4.95 -6.28
C GLY A 105 -6.76 4.52 -7.18
N PHE A 106 -5.52 4.87 -6.82
CA PHE A 106 -4.35 4.49 -7.59
C PHE A 106 -3.52 3.35 -6.95
N GLU A 107 -3.79 2.97 -5.69
CA GLU A 107 -3.08 1.94 -4.91
C GLU A 107 -1.56 2.15 -4.74
N LEU A 108 -1.03 3.28 -5.21
CA LEU A 108 0.38 3.63 -5.14
C LEU A 108 0.79 4.26 -3.80
N GLY A 109 -0.16 4.60 -2.92
CA GLY A 109 0.13 5.07 -1.55
C GLY A 109 0.80 6.46 -1.45
N PHE A 110 0.87 7.21 -2.54
CA PHE A 110 1.51 8.54 -2.59
C PHE A 110 0.72 9.65 -1.88
N ARG A 111 -0.58 9.44 -1.62
CA ARG A 111 -1.45 10.39 -0.92
C ARG A 111 -2.42 9.69 0.03
N ARG A 112 -1.87 8.89 0.97
CA ARG A 112 -2.74 8.21 1.94
C ARG A 112 -3.44 9.25 2.81
N ARG A 113 -4.75 9.07 2.93
CA ARG A 113 -5.62 9.77 3.87
C ARG A 113 -6.31 8.73 4.72
N GLU A 114 -6.70 9.10 5.93
CA GLU A 114 -7.51 8.22 6.78
C GLU A 114 -8.72 7.72 6.01
N ALA A 115 -8.90 6.39 5.97
CA ALA A 115 -10.09 5.81 5.41
C ALA A 115 -11.26 6.17 6.33
N GLY A 116 -12.33 6.75 5.75
CA GLY A 116 -13.55 7.07 6.49
C GLY A 116 -14.20 5.83 7.11
N PRO A 117 -15.28 6.01 7.89
CA PRO A 117 -15.96 4.90 8.54
C PRO A 117 -16.43 3.88 7.51
N TRP A 118 -16.35 2.61 7.87
CA TRP A 118 -16.75 1.52 6.99
C TRP A 118 -17.63 0.50 7.70
N GLN A 119 -18.51 -0.12 6.93
CA GLN A 119 -19.50 -1.06 7.43
C GLN A 119 -19.28 -2.44 6.83
N THR A 120 -19.15 -3.42 7.71
CA THR A 120 -19.17 -4.85 7.38
C THR A 120 -20.56 -5.40 7.60
N ARG A 121 -20.99 -6.29 6.70
CA ARG A 121 -22.19 -7.10 6.87
C ARG A 121 -21.78 -8.57 6.83
N VAL A 122 -22.20 -9.32 7.83
CA VAL A 122 -21.91 -10.76 7.96
C VAL A 122 -23.20 -11.51 8.20
N GLU A 123 -23.55 -12.38 7.26
CA GLU A 123 -24.68 -13.29 7.39
C GLU A 123 -24.29 -14.42 8.36
N LEU A 124 -25.04 -14.53 9.46
CA LEU A 124 -24.85 -15.56 10.47
C LEU A 124 -25.76 -16.75 10.21
N SER A 125 -26.96 -16.47 9.70
CA SER A 125 -27.96 -17.43 9.22
C SER A 125 -28.87 -16.74 8.21
N GLU A 126 -29.80 -17.48 7.60
CA GLU A 126 -30.78 -16.92 6.66
C GLU A 126 -31.62 -15.77 7.25
N ARG A 127 -31.76 -15.75 8.58
CA ARG A 127 -32.57 -14.76 9.31
C ARG A 127 -31.76 -13.77 10.12
N GLU A 128 -30.45 -13.94 10.25
CA GLU A 128 -29.61 -13.11 11.13
C GLU A 128 -28.44 -12.49 10.35
N LEU A 129 -28.36 -11.16 10.40
CA LEU A 129 -27.30 -10.37 9.79
C LEU A 129 -26.61 -9.51 10.85
N LEU A 130 -25.32 -9.73 11.06
CA LEU A 130 -24.49 -8.89 11.90
C LEU A 130 -23.94 -7.73 11.07
N ILE A 131 -24.15 -6.52 11.54
CA ILE A 131 -23.61 -5.29 10.95
C ILE A 131 -22.60 -4.71 11.92
N ILE A 132 -21.40 -4.44 11.43
CA ILE A 132 -20.30 -3.89 12.22
C ILE A 132 -19.81 -2.63 11.52
N SER A 133 -19.91 -1.49 12.20
CA SER A 133 -19.35 -0.22 11.75
C SER A 133 -18.02 -0.02 12.44
N THR A 134 -16.99 0.39 11.70
CA THR A 134 -15.63 0.58 12.21
C THR A 134 -15.05 1.88 11.66
N LEU A 135 -14.28 2.58 12.50
CA LEU A 135 -13.58 3.81 12.17
C LEU A 135 -12.20 3.76 12.81
N VAL A 136 -11.17 4.03 12.04
CA VAL A 136 -9.78 4.12 12.52
C VAL A 136 -9.38 5.57 12.52
N SER A 137 -9.24 6.17 13.69
CA SER A 137 -8.71 7.53 13.83
C SER A 137 -7.21 7.49 14.06
N MET A 138 -6.47 8.24 13.26
CA MET A 138 -5.02 8.27 13.35
C MET A 138 -4.51 9.66 13.75
N ASN A 139 -3.70 9.72 14.80
CA ASN A 139 -3.05 10.94 15.25
C ASN A 139 -1.53 10.78 15.20
N TYR A 140 -0.92 11.54 14.29
CA TYR A 140 0.53 11.59 14.11
C TYR A 140 1.10 13.01 14.33
N LEU A 141 0.42 13.83 15.13
CA LEU A 141 0.92 15.15 15.50
C LEU A 141 2.27 15.04 16.24
N ASP A 142 2.40 14.02 17.09
CA ASP A 142 3.66 13.60 17.71
C ASP A 142 4.24 12.41 16.92
N ARG A 143 5.40 12.62 16.29
CA ARG A 143 6.06 11.59 15.48
C ARG A 143 6.71 10.49 16.33
N ASP A 144 7.09 10.79 17.56
CA ASP A 144 7.74 9.83 18.45
C ASP A 144 6.71 8.96 19.18
N ASN A 145 5.44 9.40 19.20
CA ASN A 145 4.32 8.68 19.82
C ASN A 145 3.06 8.69 18.93
N PRO A 146 3.09 8.00 17.78
CA PRO A 146 1.91 7.90 16.93
C PRO A 146 0.80 7.14 17.66
N ARG A 147 -0.45 7.62 17.55
CA ARG A 147 -1.62 6.98 18.18
C ARG A 147 -2.65 6.56 17.15
N HIS A 148 -3.13 5.33 17.29
CA HIS A 148 -4.26 4.81 16.53
C HIS A 148 -5.39 4.46 17.49
N ASN A 149 -6.57 5.00 17.23
CA ASN A 149 -7.77 4.64 17.95
C ASN A 149 -8.70 3.91 17.00
N VAL A 150 -9.18 2.74 17.43
CA VAL A 150 -10.20 1.98 16.70
C VAL A 150 -11.52 2.16 17.42
N PHE A 151 -12.48 2.75 16.73
CA PHE A 151 -13.86 2.85 17.17
C PHE A 151 -14.68 1.83 16.40
N TYR A 152 -15.55 1.11 17.09
CA TYR A 152 -16.47 0.19 16.44
C TYR A 152 -17.82 0.20 17.15
N ASP A 153 -18.86 -0.12 16.38
CA ASP A 153 -20.23 -0.26 16.83
C ASP A 153 -20.85 -1.43 16.06
N PHE A 154 -21.82 -2.12 16.65
CA PHE A 154 -22.43 -3.29 16.04
C PHE A 154 -23.92 -3.42 16.35
N ALA A 155 -24.62 -4.02 15.39
CA ALA A 155 -26.02 -4.34 15.52
C ALA A 155 -26.35 -5.66 14.83
N LEU A 156 -27.26 -6.42 15.43
CA LEU A 156 -27.79 -7.66 14.89
C LEU A 156 -29.19 -7.39 14.32
N LEU A 157 -29.33 -7.59 13.02
CA LEU A 157 -30.62 -7.59 12.35
C LEU A 157 -31.18 -9.00 12.34
N LYS A 158 -32.41 -9.16 12.84
CA LYS A 158 -33.17 -10.42 12.77
C LYS A 158 -34.39 -10.21 11.88
N LYS A 159 -34.45 -10.96 10.79
CA LYS A 159 -35.66 -11.06 9.96
C LYS A 159 -36.70 -11.88 10.74
N LEU A 160 -37.90 -11.33 10.88
CA LEU A 160 -39.07 -12.10 11.28
C LEU A 160 -39.41 -13.11 10.18
N ASP A 161 -40.29 -14.07 10.47
CA ASP A 161 -40.59 -15.14 9.54
C ASP A 161 -41.05 -14.57 8.19
N PRO A 162 -40.30 -14.78 7.08
CA PRO A 162 -40.57 -14.11 5.81
C PRO A 162 -41.91 -14.53 5.18
N LEU A 163 -42.54 -15.59 5.70
CA LEU A 163 -43.87 -16.04 5.29
C LEU A 163 -45.02 -15.30 6.02
N LEU A 164 -44.73 -14.62 7.12
CA LEU A 164 -45.73 -13.95 7.96
C LEU A 164 -45.56 -12.43 8.01
N ASN A 165 -44.33 -11.92 7.96
CA ASN A 165 -44.07 -10.48 8.05
C ASN A 165 -42.66 -10.12 7.55
N ASP A 166 -42.52 -9.05 6.75
CA ASP A 166 -41.23 -8.55 6.22
C ASP A 166 -40.45 -7.67 7.22
N ASP A 167 -40.94 -7.57 8.46
CA ASP A 167 -40.34 -6.73 9.48
C ASP A 167 -38.94 -7.24 9.90
N VAL A 168 -38.02 -6.31 10.07
CA VAL A 168 -36.64 -6.56 10.53
C VAL A 168 -36.45 -5.94 11.91
N LEU A 169 -36.11 -6.77 12.89
CA LEU A 169 -35.77 -6.31 14.24
C LEU A 169 -34.28 -5.98 14.33
N CYS A 170 -33.96 -4.80 14.84
CA CYS A 170 -32.59 -4.36 15.05
C CYS A 170 -32.24 -4.37 16.54
N TYR A 171 -31.26 -5.18 16.92
CA TYR A 171 -30.72 -5.23 18.28
C TYR A 171 -29.32 -4.64 18.29
N LYS A 172 -29.10 -3.59 19.06
CA LYS A 172 -27.80 -2.90 19.15
C LYS A 172 -27.06 -3.32 20.43
N ASP A 173 -25.73 -3.40 20.35
CA ASP A 173 -24.84 -3.55 21.51
C ASP A 173 -25.30 -4.71 22.43
N ILE A 174 -25.36 -4.52 23.74
CA ILE A 174 -25.79 -5.52 24.74
C ILE A 174 -27.11 -6.24 24.41
N PHE A 175 -28.04 -5.60 23.69
CA PHE A 175 -29.33 -6.20 23.35
C PHE A 175 -29.21 -7.24 22.24
N SER A 176 -28.13 -7.18 21.46
CA SER A 176 -27.84 -8.16 20.41
C SER A 176 -27.34 -9.50 20.97
N LYS A 177 -26.86 -9.53 22.23
CA LYS A 177 -26.20 -10.68 22.87
C LYS A 177 -24.94 -11.15 22.12
N TRP A 178 -24.29 -10.20 21.45
CA TRP A 178 -22.95 -10.27 20.84
C TRP A 178 -21.97 -9.41 21.65
#